data_AF-A0A3B8VHQ9-F1
#
_entry.id   AF-A0A3B8VHQ9-F1
#
_cell.length_a   1.000
_cell.length_b   1.000
_cell.length_c   1.000
_cell.angle_alpha   90.00
_cell.angle_beta   90.00
_cell.angle_gamma   90.00
#
_symmetry.space_group_name_H-M   'P 1'
#
loop_
_entity.id
_entity.type
_entity.pdbx_description
1 polymer ?
#
loop_
_entity_poly.entity_id
_entity_poly.type
_entity_poly.pdbx_seq_one_letter_code
_entity_poly.pdbx_strand_id
1 'polypeptide(L)'
;MWSAFDNPNLHLQWLFPIGLGSVWDYPMPQVRSTIEDCVNRIGADRIMWGTDMPIVMRFWTYRQNLDHIREYTESLSDEQRDAILGGTVARLLGLDR
;
A
#
# COMPACT_ATOMS: atom_id res chain seq x y z
N MET A 1 -2.45 -3.42 18.49
CA MET A 1 -1.75 -3.09 17.22
C MET A 1 -2.24 -1.76 16.65
N TRP A 2 -3.55 -1.55 16.51
CA TRP A 2 -4.11 -0.34 15.89
C TRP A 2 -3.95 0.96 16.67
N SER A 3 -3.80 0.92 18.01
CA SER A 3 -3.73 2.12 18.86
C SER A 3 -2.60 3.11 18.50
N ALA A 4 -1.56 2.66 17.79
CA ALA A 4 -0.54 3.57 17.27
C ALA A 4 -1.12 4.57 16.24
N PHE A 5 -2.13 4.15 15.47
CA PHE A 5 -2.80 4.96 14.45
C PHE A 5 -3.90 5.88 15.00
N ASP A 6 -4.15 5.84 16.31
CA ASP A 6 -4.93 6.87 17.02
C ASP A 6 -4.19 8.23 16.96
N ASN A 7 -2.87 8.21 16.73
CA ASN A 7 -2.11 9.42 16.41
C ASN A 7 -2.39 9.84 14.95
N PRO A 8 -2.99 11.02 14.70
CA PRO A 8 -3.29 11.48 13.35
C PRO A 8 -2.04 11.73 12.49
N ASN A 9 -0.86 11.90 13.11
CA ASN A 9 0.40 12.16 12.42
C ASN A 9 1.15 10.89 11.99
N LEU A 10 0.65 9.70 12.36
CA LEU A 10 1.28 8.44 11.96
C LEU A 10 0.73 7.97 10.61
N HIS A 11 1.65 7.60 9.71
CA HIS A 11 1.33 7.05 8.39
C HIS A 11 1.86 5.62 8.26
N LEU A 12 1.20 4.82 7.43
CA LEU A 12 1.60 3.44 7.12
C LEU A 12 2.13 3.35 5.70
N GLN A 13 3.28 2.71 5.51
CA GLN A 13 3.75 2.32 4.19
C GLN A 13 3.48 0.84 3.92
N TRP A 14 2.87 0.53 2.78
CA TRP A 14 2.72 -0.86 2.32
C TRP A 14 3.94 -1.32 1.53
N LEU A 15 4.44 -2.50 1.93
CA LEU A 15 5.64 -3.17 1.42
C LEU A 15 5.43 -4.69 1.34
N PHE A 16 4.21 -5.14 0.98
CA PHE A 16 3.85 -6.56 0.97
C PHE A 16 4.82 -7.45 0.15
N PRO A 17 5.21 -7.09 -1.09
CA PRO A 17 5.97 -8.01 -1.93
C PRO A 17 7.38 -8.28 -1.41
N ILE A 18 8.06 -7.26 -0.87
CA ILE A 18 9.40 -7.45 -0.28
C ILE A 18 9.34 -8.23 1.04
N GLY A 19 8.29 -8.05 1.83
CA GLY A 19 8.13 -8.73 3.13
C GLY A 19 7.61 -10.16 3.02
N LEU A 20 6.79 -10.46 2.02
CA LEU A 20 6.01 -11.71 1.93
C LEU A 20 6.23 -12.49 0.63
N GLY A 21 6.99 -11.95 -0.33
CA GLY A 21 7.24 -12.58 -1.62
C GLY A 21 8.03 -13.90 -1.56
N SER A 22 8.67 -14.22 -0.43
CA SER A 22 9.27 -15.55 -0.19
C SER A 22 8.27 -16.57 0.37
N VAL A 23 7.07 -16.14 0.73
CA VAL A 23 6.01 -16.97 1.32
C VAL A 23 4.89 -17.20 0.31
N TRP A 24 4.52 -16.17 -0.45
CA TRP A 24 3.44 -16.21 -1.43
C TRP A 24 3.85 -15.55 -2.75
N ASP A 25 3.48 -16.21 -3.85
CA ASP A 25 3.71 -15.71 -5.21
C ASP A 25 2.74 -14.59 -5.60
N TYR A 26 3.05 -13.93 -6.72
CA TYR A 26 2.14 -12.99 -7.37
C TYR A 26 0.81 -13.69 -7.75
N PRO A 27 -0.38 -13.12 -7.47
CA PRO A 27 -0.63 -11.74 -7.04
C PRO A 27 -0.86 -11.57 -5.53
N MET A 28 -0.53 -12.55 -4.68
CA MET A 28 -0.71 -12.51 -3.22
C MET A 28 -2.13 -12.11 -2.77
N PRO A 29 -3.19 -12.84 -3.16
CA PRO A 29 -4.57 -12.54 -2.71
C PRO A 29 -4.76 -12.61 -1.18
N GLN A 30 -3.85 -13.27 -0.46
CA GLN A 30 -3.88 -13.44 0.99
C GLN A 30 -3.83 -12.11 1.75
N VAL A 31 -3.26 -11.04 1.16
CA VAL A 31 -3.16 -9.72 1.83
C VAL A 31 -4.41 -8.86 1.65
N ARG A 32 -5.40 -9.27 0.85
CA ARG A 32 -6.61 -8.48 0.56
C ARG A 32 -7.38 -8.05 1.82
N SER A 33 -7.62 -8.99 2.74
CA SER A 33 -8.28 -8.68 4.01
C SER A 33 -7.48 -7.71 4.87
N THR A 34 -6.14 -7.78 4.80
CA THR A 34 -5.26 -6.85 5.52
C THR A 34 -5.32 -5.45 4.90
N ILE A 35 -5.36 -5.36 3.57
CA ILE A 35 -5.53 -4.10 2.83
C ILE A 35 -6.84 -3.41 3.23
N GLU A 36 -7.94 -4.16 3.23
CA GLU A 36 -9.27 -3.67 3.66
C GLU A 36 -9.26 -3.19 5.11
N ASP A 37 -8.71 -3.99 6.02
CA ASP A 37 -8.61 -3.64 7.43
C ASP A 37 -7.75 -2.39 7.66
N CYS A 38 -6.64 -2.25 6.94
CA CYS A 38 -5.80 -1.07 6.99
C CYS A 38 -6.57 0.17 6.53
N VAL A 39 -7.24 0.11 5.38
CA VAL A 39 -7.99 1.26 4.86
C VAL A 39 -9.15 1.63 5.77
N ASN A 40 -9.91 0.66 6.26
CA ASN A 40 -11.06 0.90 7.15
C ASN A 40 -10.67 1.50 8.50
N ARG A 41 -9.50 1.14 9.05
CA ARG A 41 -9.08 1.61 10.39
C ARG A 41 -8.17 2.83 10.35
N ILE A 42 -7.31 2.95 9.33
CA ILE A 42 -6.31 4.01 9.24
C ILE A 42 -6.81 5.16 8.35
N GLY A 43 -7.57 4.84 7.29
CA GLY A 43 -7.90 5.77 6.22
C GLY A 43 -6.84 5.75 5.11
N ALA A 44 -7.31 5.75 3.86
CA ALA A 44 -6.45 5.74 2.68
C ALA A 44 -5.55 6.99 2.59
N ASP A 45 -5.99 8.10 3.17
CA ASP A 45 -5.29 9.38 3.23
C ASP A 45 -4.05 9.38 4.13
N ARG A 46 -3.84 8.31 4.92
CA ARG A 46 -2.65 8.09 5.77
C ARG A 46 -1.88 6.82 5.41
N ILE A 47 -2.24 6.16 4.32
CA ILE A 47 -1.52 5.01 3.77
C ILE A 47 -0.76 5.44 2.52
N MET A 48 0.50 5.04 2.43
CA MET A 48 1.37 5.26 1.27
C MET A 48 1.87 3.93 0.70
N TRP A 49 2.08 3.89 -0.60
CA TRP A 49 2.63 2.74 -1.29
C TRP A 49 4.07 2.98 -1.73
N GLY A 50 4.90 1.94 -1.63
CA GLY A 50 6.23 1.92 -2.21
C GLY A 50 6.66 0.49 -2.55
N THR A 51 7.63 0.35 -3.44
CA THR A 51 8.06 -0.98 -3.93
C THR A 51 9.24 -1.55 -3.17
N ASP A 52 10.11 -0.72 -2.60
CA ASP A 52 11.47 -1.10 -2.17
C ASP A 52 12.35 -1.62 -3.33
N MET A 53 12.18 -1.03 -4.51
CA MET A 53 13.11 -1.16 -5.63
C MET A 53 14.51 -0.66 -5.21
N PRO A 54 15.60 -1.42 -5.45
CA PRO A 54 15.69 -2.61 -6.31
C PRO A 54 15.51 -3.98 -5.65
N ILE A 55 15.46 -4.06 -4.33
CA ILE A 55 15.52 -5.33 -3.60
C ILE A 55 14.29 -6.20 -3.90
N VAL A 56 13.12 -5.58 -4.04
CA VAL A 56 11.86 -6.28 -4.34
C VAL A 56 11.88 -7.08 -5.65
N MET A 57 12.78 -6.75 -6.58
CA MET A 57 12.89 -7.44 -7.88
C MET A 57 13.29 -8.91 -7.76
N ARG A 58 13.79 -9.36 -6.61
CA ARG A 58 14.00 -10.78 -6.33
C ARG A 58 12.70 -11.59 -6.27
N PHE A 59 11.57 -10.91 -6.05
CA PHE A 59 10.25 -11.53 -6.03
C PHE A 59 9.45 -11.11 -7.25
N TRP A 60 9.18 -9.81 -7.41
CA TRP A 60 8.26 -9.31 -8.43
C TRP A 60 8.90 -8.19 -9.26
N THR A 61 8.55 -8.15 -10.54
CA THR A 61 8.89 -7.00 -11.41
C THR A 61 8.22 -5.72 -10.91
N TYR A 62 8.74 -4.54 -11.28
CA TYR A 62 8.12 -3.27 -10.93
C TYR A 62 6.65 -3.19 -11.39
N ARG A 63 6.34 -3.72 -12.58
CA ARG A 63 4.98 -3.77 -13.12
C ARG A 63 4.06 -4.61 -12.25
N GLN A 64 4.48 -5.82 -11.86
CA GLN A 64 3.70 -6.66 -10.94
C GLN A 64 3.44 -5.98 -9.58
N ASN A 65 4.41 -5.22 -9.05
CA ASN A 65 4.20 -4.46 -7.82
C ASN A 65 3.11 -3.40 -7.96
N LEU A 66 3.07 -2.69 -9.11
CA LEU A 66 2.05 -1.68 -9.38
C LEU A 66 0.69 -2.30 -9.67
N ASP A 67 0.65 -3.36 -10.49
CA ASP A 67 -0.56 -4.06 -10.87
C ASP A 67 -1.22 -4.74 -9.66
N HIS A 68 -0.45 -5.17 -8.66
CA HIS A 68 -1.00 -5.68 -7.39
C HIS A 68 -1.96 -4.69 -6.71
N ILE A 69 -1.66 -3.39 -6.75
CA ILE A 69 -2.53 -2.35 -6.19
C ILE A 69 -3.62 -1.90 -7.18
N ARG A 70 -3.38 -1.99 -8.48
CA ARG A 70 -4.38 -1.56 -9.48
C ARG A 70 -5.47 -2.59 -9.70
N GLU A 71 -5.06 -3.85 -9.83
CA GLU A 71 -5.92 -4.93 -10.36
C GLU A 71 -6.37 -5.90 -9.26
N TYR A 72 -5.70 -5.95 -8.11
CA TYR A 72 -5.97 -6.98 -7.08
C TYR A 72 -6.51 -6.44 -5.75
N THR A 73 -6.83 -5.14 -5.69
CA THR A 73 -7.50 -4.47 -4.58
C THR A 73 -8.85 -3.89 -5.01
N GLU A 74 -9.75 -4.78 -5.44
CA GLU A 74 -11.08 -4.45 -5.97
C GLU A 74 -11.98 -3.74 -4.95
N SER A 75 -11.71 -3.91 -3.65
CA SER A 75 -12.44 -3.26 -2.56
C SER A 75 -12.10 -1.78 -2.36
N LEU A 76 -11.04 -1.28 -3.01
CA LEU A 76 -10.67 0.14 -2.94
C LEU A 76 -11.39 0.94 -4.02
N SER A 77 -11.97 2.08 -3.63
CA SER A 77 -12.45 3.07 -4.60
C SER A 77 -11.28 3.69 -5.37
N ASP A 78 -11.57 4.31 -6.51
CA ASP A 78 -10.56 4.98 -7.31
C ASP A 78 -9.87 6.11 -6.53
N GLU A 79 -10.62 6.87 -5.73
CA GLU A 79 -10.07 7.94 -4.87
C GLU A 79 -9.15 7.39 -3.77
N GLN A 80 -9.50 6.24 -3.18
CA GLN A 80 -8.65 5.57 -2.19
C GLN A 80 -7.36 5.07 -2.84
N ARG A 81 -7.46 4.49 -4.04
CA ARG A 81 -6.31 3.99 -4.79
C ARG A 81 -5.36 5.13 -5.17
N ASP A 82 -5.90 6.26 -5.64
CA ASP A 82 -5.12 7.45 -6.00
C ASP A 82 -4.44 8.07 -4.77
N ALA A 83 -5.14 8.12 -3.63
CA ALA A 83 -4.53 8.54 -2.37
C ALA A 83 -3.33 7.64 -2.00
N ILE A 84 -3.50 6.32 -2.05
CA ILE A 84 -2.47 5.36 -1.63
C ILE A 84 -1.26 5.35 -2.58
N LEU A 85 -1.50 5.40 -3.90
CA LEU A 85 -0.44 5.30 -4.91
C LEU A 85 0.42 6.57 -5.04
N GLY A 86 -0.02 7.70 -4.49
CA GLY A 86 0.78 8.92 -4.54
C GLY A 86 0.18 10.12 -3.80
N GLY A 87 -1.15 10.25 -3.74
CA GLY A 87 -1.78 11.44 -3.16
C GLY A 87 -1.41 11.68 -1.69
N THR A 88 -1.33 10.63 -0.88
CA THR A 88 -0.96 10.69 0.54
C THR A 88 0.47 11.17 0.73
N VAL A 89 1.44 10.57 0.01
CA VAL A 89 2.84 10.98 0.14
C VAL A 89 3.07 12.38 -0.44
N ALA A 90 2.35 12.76 -1.50
CA ALA A 90 2.41 14.10 -2.06
C ALA A 90 1.96 15.15 -1.03
N ARG A 91 0.81 14.95 -0.37
CA ARG A 91 0.34 15.85 0.71
C ARG A 91 1.31 15.89 1.89
N LEU A 92 1.80 14.72 2.33
CA LEU A 92 2.74 14.63 3.46
C LEU A 92 4.04 15.42 3.20
N LEU A 93 4.53 15.40 1.96
CA LEU A 93 5.75 16.09 1.56
C LEU A 93 5.49 17.52 1.03
N GLY A 94 4.23 17.96 0.96
CA GLY A 94 3.83 19.27 0.46
C GLY A 94 4.07 19.47 -1.05
N LEU A 95 3.91 18.41 -1.84
CA LEU A 95 4.11 18.36 -3.29
C LEU A 95 2.81 18.52 -4.10
N ASP A 96 1.67 18.65 -3.43
CA ASP A 96 0.33 18.80 -4.01
C ASP A 96 -0.01 20.25 -4.43
N ARG A 97 1.02 21.07 -4.66
CA ARG A 97 0.91 22.49 -4.99
C ARG A 97 0.78 22.77 -6.48
#